data_AF-W6KFD6-F1
#
_entry.id   AF-W6KFD6-F1
#
_cell.length_a   1.000
_cell.length_b   1.000
_cell.length_c   1.000
_cell.angle_alpha   90.00
_cell.angle_beta   90.00
_cell.angle_gamma   90.00
#
_symmetry.space_group_name_H-M   'P 1'
#
loop_
_entity.id
_entity.type
_entity.pdbx_description
1 polymer ?
#
loop_
_entity_poly.entity_id
_entity_poly.type
_entity_poly.pdbx_seq_one_letter_code
_entity_poly.pdbx_strand_id
1 'polypeptide(L)'
;MEVDSDPRLDILKPYNAYDLQQEFEDDSPLEAYTRLCAQHECKPNSHVSRLLSNTANGWDTLSVLDVSKTYIGPKGFISLINLCCRLSSLRRLCLADNFLQNESIWHLAGMAMHHPTLTEIDISQNEFISWTGGMCIAQALLGNVQITSIWLYQTAIPPSVAQGIFQQTRRNAVAMFVAQGGCRNPGDHAQLIKLRAIQRFFEAMQGEDRCIAKDALESGFKERLRIEGKDLTAYDYTADFMASLNEREPPERVSWDAFIVLVMLEGVKYSSTLVSALRKVFLEFDVCYLKAVDAIGVNGYVEVRSFADIYVRLYEQKPEEEDITYLQDLLGLTNGQTVDWSEFLYIWYHRRLQAGKRSVGSTLTPLSRTTFLWHY
;
A
#
# COMPACT_ATOMS: atom_id res chain seq x y z
N MET A 1 18.64 -40.85 22.82
CA MET A 1 18.64 -39.43 23.24
C MET A 1 17.69 -38.72 22.31
N GLU A 2 16.44 -38.61 22.71
CA GLU A 2 15.49 -37.70 22.08
C GLU A 2 16.08 -36.29 22.22
N VAL A 3 16.26 -35.62 21.09
CA VAL A 3 16.57 -34.19 21.10
C VAL A 3 15.29 -33.54 21.59
N ASP A 4 15.31 -33.09 22.85
CA ASP A 4 14.23 -32.33 23.47
C ASP A 4 13.88 -31.18 22.50
N SER A 5 12.77 -31.33 21.79
CA SER A 5 12.36 -30.36 20.77
C SER A 5 12.02 -29.08 21.50
N ASP A 6 12.73 -28.00 21.21
CA ASP A 6 12.46 -26.69 21.81
C ASP A 6 10.96 -26.39 21.66
N PRO A 7 10.20 -26.25 22.77
CA PRO A 7 8.74 -26.10 22.72
C PRO A 7 8.31 -24.85 21.95
N ARG A 8 9.23 -23.89 21.72
CA ARG A 8 8.99 -22.73 20.84
C ARG A 8 8.84 -23.13 19.38
N LEU A 9 9.45 -24.23 18.93
CA LEU A 9 9.30 -24.76 17.58
C LEU A 9 7.92 -25.37 17.33
N ASP A 10 7.21 -25.81 18.37
CA ASP A 10 5.85 -26.32 18.24
C ASP A 10 4.86 -25.23 17.84
N ILE A 11 5.09 -23.99 18.26
CA ILE A 11 4.26 -22.81 17.90
C ILE A 11 4.34 -22.50 16.39
N LEU A 12 5.42 -22.92 15.72
CA LEU A 12 5.61 -22.72 14.29
C LEU A 12 5.03 -23.85 13.44
N LYS A 13 4.57 -24.95 14.06
CA LYS A 13 3.90 -26.03 13.32
C LYS A 13 2.55 -25.51 12.80
N PRO A 14 2.14 -25.93 11.59
CA PRO A 14 0.79 -25.64 11.12
C PRO A 14 -0.21 -26.18 12.13
N TYR A 15 -1.12 -25.33 12.60
CA TYR A 15 -2.24 -25.78 13.41
C TYR A 15 -3.26 -26.45 12.49
N ASN A 16 -3.89 -27.51 12.99
CA ASN A 16 -4.89 -28.24 12.23
C ASN A 16 -6.26 -27.56 12.39
N ALA A 17 -6.79 -27.04 11.29
CA ALA A 17 -8.10 -26.39 11.28
C ALA A 17 -9.24 -27.33 11.73
N TYR A 18 -9.12 -28.64 11.48
CA TYR A 18 -10.10 -29.63 11.93
C TYR A 18 -10.05 -29.81 13.46
N ASP A 19 -8.86 -29.89 14.05
CA ASP A 19 -8.71 -30.05 15.50
C ASP A 19 -9.24 -28.83 16.25
N LEU A 20 -8.99 -27.62 15.73
CA LEU A 20 -9.57 -26.39 16.27
C LEU A 20 -11.10 -26.32 16.08
N GLN A 21 -11.63 -26.86 14.99
CA GLN A 21 -13.08 -26.95 14.78
C GLN A 21 -13.75 -27.88 15.78
N GLN A 22 -13.14 -29.05 16.04
CA GLN A 22 -13.64 -30.00 17.04
C GLN A 22 -13.50 -29.46 18.46
N GLU A 23 -12.40 -28.76 18.76
CA GLU A 23 -12.17 -28.23 20.10
C GLU A 23 -13.32 -27.28 20.51
N PHE A 24 -13.82 -26.45 19.60
CA PHE A 24 -14.84 -25.42 19.86
C PHE A 24 -16.19 -25.70 19.17
N GLU A 25 -16.54 -26.96 18.92
CA GLU A 25 -17.73 -27.33 18.12
C GLU A 25 -19.04 -26.74 18.67
N ASP A 26 -19.21 -26.75 19.99
CA ASP A 26 -20.42 -26.26 20.68
C ASP A 26 -20.31 -24.81 21.18
N ASP A 27 -19.12 -24.20 21.10
CA ASP A 27 -18.86 -22.87 21.67
C ASP A 27 -19.14 -21.76 20.65
N SER A 28 -19.74 -20.66 21.10
CA SER A 28 -19.64 -19.38 20.40
C SER A 28 -18.21 -18.81 20.48
N PRO A 29 -17.81 -17.89 19.57
CA PRO A 29 -16.51 -17.22 19.67
C PRO A 29 -16.24 -16.58 21.04
N LEU A 30 -17.27 -16.02 21.68
CA LEU A 30 -17.16 -15.43 23.02
C LEU A 30 -16.93 -16.49 24.12
N GLU A 31 -17.66 -17.60 24.08
CA GLU A 31 -17.51 -18.71 25.03
C GLU A 31 -16.13 -19.36 24.89
N ALA A 32 -15.70 -19.58 23.65
CA ALA A 32 -14.38 -20.08 23.32
C ALA A 32 -13.27 -19.16 23.85
N TYR A 33 -13.39 -17.85 23.65
CA TYR A 33 -12.44 -16.88 24.21
C TYR A 33 -12.40 -16.94 25.74
N THR A 34 -13.57 -17.05 26.37
CA THR A 34 -13.68 -17.18 27.83
C THR A 34 -12.99 -18.45 28.33
N ARG A 35 -13.19 -19.57 27.63
CA ARG A 35 -12.54 -20.85 27.93
C ARG A 35 -11.03 -20.80 27.74
N LEU A 36 -10.56 -20.23 26.63
CA LEU A 36 -9.12 -20.03 26.36
C LEU A 36 -8.47 -19.15 27.44
N CYS A 37 -9.13 -18.08 27.85
CA CYS A 37 -8.65 -17.24 28.94
C CYS A 37 -8.56 -18.02 30.26
N ALA A 38 -9.56 -18.85 30.57
CA ALA A 38 -9.53 -19.71 31.76
C ALA A 38 -8.39 -20.74 31.72
N GLN A 39 -8.15 -21.37 30.56
CA GLN A 39 -7.04 -22.31 30.36
C GLN A 39 -5.66 -21.66 30.60
N HIS A 40 -5.49 -20.39 30.21
CA HIS A 40 -4.26 -19.63 30.43
C HIS A 40 -4.23 -18.88 31.77
N GLU A 41 -5.20 -19.14 32.66
CA GLU A 41 -5.32 -18.50 33.98
C GLU A 41 -5.36 -16.97 33.92
N CYS A 42 -6.14 -16.42 32.99
CA CYS A 42 -6.35 -14.99 32.85
C CYS A 42 -7.84 -14.64 32.76
N LYS A 43 -8.18 -13.37 33.06
CA LYS A 43 -9.55 -12.87 32.93
C LYS A 43 -9.79 -12.42 31.49
N PRO A 44 -10.94 -12.77 30.88
CA PRO A 44 -11.30 -12.28 29.55
C PRO A 44 -11.32 -10.75 29.53
N ASN A 45 -10.70 -10.14 28.52
CA ASN A 45 -10.74 -8.70 28.37
C ASN A 45 -12.14 -8.26 27.91
N SER A 46 -12.73 -7.30 28.62
CA SER A 46 -14.11 -6.86 28.35
C SER A 46 -14.29 -6.19 26.98
N HIS A 47 -13.26 -5.54 26.43
CA HIS A 47 -13.32 -4.94 25.10
C HIS A 47 -13.33 -6.04 24.03
N VAL A 48 -12.37 -6.97 24.10
CA VAL A 48 -12.32 -8.15 23.21
C VAL A 48 -13.64 -8.91 23.23
N SER A 49 -14.18 -9.17 24.42
CA SER A 49 -15.43 -9.90 24.60
C SER A 49 -16.61 -9.25 23.86
N ARG A 50 -16.65 -7.91 23.73
CA ARG A 50 -17.72 -7.20 23.02
C ARG A 50 -17.58 -7.28 21.49
N LEU A 51 -16.40 -7.60 20.98
CA LEU A 51 -16.15 -7.75 19.54
C LEU A 51 -16.52 -9.14 19.03
N LEU A 52 -16.72 -10.10 19.94
CA LEU A 52 -16.99 -11.50 19.62
C LEU A 52 -18.49 -11.78 19.64
N SER A 53 -18.95 -12.60 18.70
CA SER A 53 -20.33 -13.09 18.71
C SER A 53 -20.57 -14.04 19.87
N ASN A 54 -21.76 -13.94 20.47
CA ASN A 54 -22.28 -14.89 21.46
C ASN A 54 -23.16 -15.98 20.80
N THR A 55 -23.08 -16.15 19.48
CA THR A 55 -23.80 -17.19 18.75
C THR A 55 -22.81 -18.25 18.26
N ALA A 56 -23.20 -19.53 18.36
CA ALA A 56 -22.37 -20.66 17.93
C ALA A 56 -22.00 -20.59 16.42
N ASN A 57 -22.83 -19.96 15.59
CA ASN A 57 -22.55 -19.75 14.16
C ASN A 57 -21.72 -18.47 13.86
N GLY A 58 -21.25 -17.77 14.87
CA GLY A 58 -20.59 -16.46 14.72
C GLY A 58 -19.14 -16.50 14.22
N TRP A 59 -18.52 -17.68 14.11
CA TRP A 59 -17.10 -17.86 13.82
C TRP A 59 -16.62 -17.26 12.48
N ASP A 60 -17.47 -17.31 11.46
CA ASP A 60 -17.11 -16.89 10.09
C ASP A 60 -17.61 -15.48 9.75
N THR A 61 -18.13 -14.76 10.74
CA THR A 61 -18.70 -13.41 10.55
C THR A 61 -17.67 -12.29 10.76
N LEU A 62 -16.59 -12.57 11.48
CA LEU A 62 -15.62 -11.56 11.89
C LEU A 62 -14.46 -11.45 10.89
N SER A 63 -14.54 -10.46 10.00
CA SER A 63 -13.47 -10.18 9.02
C SER A 63 -12.39 -9.24 9.54
N VAL A 64 -12.71 -8.40 10.52
CA VAL A 64 -11.80 -7.43 11.12
C VAL A 64 -11.88 -7.56 12.64
N LEU A 65 -10.75 -7.81 13.29
CA LEU A 65 -10.63 -7.78 14.75
C LEU A 65 -9.69 -6.64 15.12
N ASP A 66 -10.27 -5.54 15.61
CA ASP A 66 -9.53 -4.38 16.10
C ASP A 66 -9.58 -4.32 17.62
N VAL A 67 -8.43 -4.62 18.24
CA VAL A 67 -8.24 -4.53 19.69
C VAL A 67 -7.20 -3.47 20.02
N SER A 68 -7.06 -2.45 19.17
CA SER A 68 -6.11 -1.37 19.38
C SER A 68 -6.37 -0.65 20.71
N LYS A 69 -5.32 -0.14 21.36
CA LYS A 69 -5.42 0.59 22.64
C LYS A 69 -6.07 -0.23 23.76
N THR A 70 -5.95 -1.56 23.70
CA THR A 70 -6.52 -2.47 24.68
C THR A 70 -5.40 -3.24 25.35
N TYR A 71 -5.05 -2.93 26.60
CA TYR A 71 -4.06 -3.74 27.28
C TYR A 71 -4.65 -5.13 27.65
N ILE A 72 -4.30 -6.16 26.87
CA ILE A 72 -4.76 -7.55 27.06
C ILE A 72 -3.84 -8.31 28.04
N GLY A 73 -2.57 -7.93 28.12
CA GLY A 73 -1.54 -8.60 28.91
C GLY A 73 -1.05 -9.92 28.26
N PRO A 74 0.13 -10.45 28.66
CA PRO A 74 0.77 -11.56 27.96
C PRO A 74 -0.07 -12.84 27.86
N LYS A 75 -0.65 -13.29 28.98
CA LYS A 75 -1.51 -14.50 29.01
C LYS A 75 -2.81 -14.33 28.21
N GLY A 76 -3.43 -13.16 28.31
CA GLY A 76 -4.63 -12.83 27.55
C GLY A 76 -4.35 -12.71 26.06
N PHE A 77 -3.15 -12.25 25.68
CA PHE A 77 -2.73 -12.18 24.28
C PHE A 77 -2.55 -13.57 23.68
N ILE A 78 -1.95 -14.52 24.39
CA ILE A 78 -1.87 -15.92 23.93
C ILE A 78 -3.28 -16.48 23.73
N SER A 79 -4.19 -16.21 24.66
CA SER A 79 -5.60 -16.62 24.55
C SER A 79 -6.28 -16.01 23.31
N LEU A 80 -6.02 -14.74 23.03
CA LEU A 80 -6.52 -14.06 21.83
C LEU A 80 -5.96 -14.69 20.54
N ILE A 81 -4.66 -14.94 20.47
CA ILE A 81 -4.01 -15.51 19.29
C ILE A 81 -4.53 -16.93 19.01
N ASN A 82 -4.74 -17.74 20.05
CA ASN A 82 -5.33 -19.07 19.88
C ASN A 82 -6.78 -18.99 19.37
N LEU A 83 -7.56 -18.00 19.82
CA LEU A 83 -8.89 -17.75 19.27
C LEU A 83 -8.80 -17.38 17.78
N CYS A 84 -7.85 -16.51 17.40
CA CYS A 84 -7.65 -16.10 16.02
C CYS A 84 -7.38 -17.29 15.08
N CYS A 85 -6.68 -18.33 15.53
CA CYS A 85 -6.47 -19.54 14.73
C CYS A 85 -7.78 -20.19 14.24
N ARG A 86 -8.90 -20.00 14.97
CA ARG A 86 -10.22 -20.55 14.61
C ARG A 86 -11.09 -19.57 13.80
N LEU A 87 -10.76 -18.28 13.79
CA LEU A 87 -11.49 -17.22 13.06
C LEU A 87 -11.15 -17.25 11.57
N SER A 88 -11.68 -18.25 10.86
CA SER A 88 -11.31 -18.58 9.48
C SER A 88 -11.62 -17.48 8.45
N SER A 89 -12.44 -16.48 8.82
CA SER A 89 -12.79 -15.35 7.95
C SER A 89 -12.02 -14.07 8.27
N LEU A 90 -11.12 -14.10 9.26
CA LEU A 90 -10.34 -12.93 9.68
C LEU A 90 -9.38 -12.50 8.56
N ARG A 91 -9.54 -11.27 8.08
CA ARG A 91 -8.73 -10.63 7.03
C ARG A 91 -7.76 -9.61 7.63
N ARG A 92 -8.19 -8.88 8.65
CA ARG A 92 -7.42 -7.82 9.31
C ARG A 92 -7.38 -8.01 10.82
N LEU A 93 -6.19 -7.99 11.39
CA LEU A 93 -5.95 -8.01 12.84
C LEU A 93 -5.22 -6.74 13.26
N CYS A 94 -5.88 -5.89 14.07
CA CYS A 94 -5.29 -4.66 14.58
C CYS A 94 -4.95 -4.77 16.07
N LEU A 95 -3.65 -4.67 16.37
CA LEU A 95 -3.04 -4.80 17.69
C LEU A 95 -2.23 -3.55 18.05
N ALA A 96 -2.59 -2.40 17.46
CA ALA A 96 -1.89 -1.15 17.68
C ALA A 96 -1.98 -0.73 19.17
N ASP A 97 -0.89 -0.24 19.74
CA ASP A 97 -0.87 0.37 21.09
C ASP A 97 -1.39 -0.61 22.17
N ASN A 98 -0.79 -1.79 22.21
CA ASN A 98 -1.16 -2.89 23.10
C ASN A 98 -0.04 -3.28 24.08
N PHE A 99 1.06 -2.50 24.11
CA PHE A 99 2.29 -2.82 24.85
C PHE A 99 2.87 -4.20 24.50
N LEU A 100 2.74 -4.62 23.23
CA LEU A 100 3.28 -5.88 22.75
C LEU A 100 4.81 -5.92 22.83
N GLN A 101 5.34 -7.09 23.11
CA GLN A 101 6.77 -7.38 23.16
C GLN A 101 7.15 -8.46 22.15
N ASN A 102 8.44 -8.71 21.96
CA ASN A 102 8.93 -9.74 21.02
C ASN A 102 8.31 -11.13 21.25
N GLU A 103 8.03 -11.50 22.51
CA GLU A 103 7.39 -12.78 22.85
C GLU A 103 5.94 -12.86 22.32
N SER A 104 5.20 -11.75 22.40
CA SER A 104 3.86 -11.65 21.80
C SER A 104 3.95 -11.84 20.28
N ILE A 105 4.95 -11.21 19.65
CA ILE A 105 5.17 -11.32 18.21
C ILE A 105 5.57 -12.72 17.77
N TRP A 106 6.25 -13.50 18.61
CA TRP A 106 6.52 -14.91 18.34
C TRP A 106 5.23 -15.72 18.15
N HIS A 107 4.27 -15.56 19.07
CA HIS A 107 2.97 -16.25 19.00
C HIS A 107 2.14 -15.77 17.81
N LEU A 108 2.11 -14.44 17.59
CA LEU A 108 1.44 -13.86 16.43
C LEU A 108 2.02 -14.39 15.12
N ALA A 109 3.34 -14.49 15.00
CA ALA A 109 4.02 -14.99 13.81
C ALA A 109 3.67 -16.47 13.54
N GLY A 110 3.62 -17.31 14.58
CA GLY A 110 3.21 -18.72 14.45
C GLY A 110 1.80 -18.87 13.90
N MET A 111 0.83 -18.11 14.45
CA MET A 111 -0.54 -18.10 13.95
C MET A 111 -0.62 -17.53 12.52
N ALA A 112 -0.01 -16.37 12.29
CA ALA A 112 -0.08 -15.66 11.01
C ALA A 112 0.54 -16.45 9.86
N MET A 113 1.62 -17.20 10.12
CA MET A 113 2.30 -18.05 9.13
C MET A 113 1.37 -19.08 8.47
N HIS A 114 0.34 -19.52 9.18
CA HIS A 114 -0.56 -20.59 8.71
C HIS A 114 -2.02 -20.13 8.55
N HIS A 115 -2.30 -18.85 8.80
CA HIS A 115 -3.67 -18.35 8.76
C HIS A 115 -4.24 -18.34 7.33
N PRO A 116 -5.43 -18.93 7.07
CA PRO A 116 -5.92 -19.15 5.71
C PRO A 116 -6.32 -17.86 5.00
N THR A 117 -6.74 -16.84 5.75
CA THR A 117 -7.39 -15.65 5.19
C THR A 117 -6.76 -14.33 5.58
N LEU A 118 -5.77 -14.32 6.47
CA LEU A 118 -5.24 -13.08 7.04
C LEU A 118 -4.41 -12.35 5.97
N THR A 119 -4.80 -11.13 5.65
CA THR A 119 -4.13 -10.29 4.64
C THR A 119 -3.39 -9.12 5.25
N GLU A 120 -3.85 -8.65 6.41
CA GLU A 120 -3.40 -7.39 7.02
C GLU A 120 -3.19 -7.53 8.53
N ILE A 121 -2.04 -7.04 9.03
CA ILE A 121 -1.70 -7.04 10.45
C ILE A 121 -1.18 -5.66 10.86
N ASP A 122 -1.77 -5.08 11.90
CA ASP A 122 -1.26 -3.86 12.53
C ASP A 122 -0.67 -4.18 13.90
N ILE A 123 0.64 -3.95 14.09
CA ILE A 123 1.35 -4.08 15.37
C ILE A 123 2.04 -2.78 15.78
N SER A 124 1.59 -1.67 15.22
CA SER A 124 2.14 -0.37 15.50
C SER A 124 2.00 0.09 16.95
N GLN A 125 2.67 1.19 17.30
CA GLN A 125 2.61 1.79 18.64
C GLN A 125 3.02 0.81 19.75
N ASN A 126 3.84 -0.18 19.40
CA ASN A 126 4.36 -1.17 20.34
C ASN A 126 5.88 -1.01 20.37
N GLU A 127 6.34 -0.04 21.15
CA GLU A 127 7.73 0.41 21.20
C GLU A 127 8.72 -0.70 21.61
N PHE A 128 8.25 -1.75 22.28
CA PHE A 128 9.08 -2.87 22.75
C PHE A 128 9.30 -3.98 21.70
N ILE A 129 8.70 -3.87 20.52
CA ILE A 129 8.97 -4.78 19.39
C ILE A 129 10.27 -4.33 18.73
N SER A 130 11.31 -5.13 18.87
CA SER A 130 12.65 -4.81 18.35
C SER A 130 13.01 -5.67 17.14
N TRP A 131 14.30 -5.71 16.79
CA TRP A 131 14.84 -6.54 15.71
C TRP A 131 14.33 -8.00 15.77
N THR A 132 14.26 -8.59 16.95
CA THR A 132 13.82 -9.98 17.14
C THR A 132 12.37 -10.18 16.69
N GLY A 133 11.45 -9.32 17.14
CA GLY A 133 10.06 -9.35 16.68
C GLY A 133 9.93 -9.10 15.19
N GLY A 134 10.71 -8.15 14.64
CA GLY A 134 10.76 -7.89 13.20
C GLY A 134 11.16 -9.12 12.39
N MET A 135 12.14 -9.91 12.85
CA MET A 135 12.54 -11.16 12.17
C MET A 135 11.46 -12.23 12.23
N CYS A 136 10.71 -12.33 13.33
CA CYS A 136 9.59 -13.25 13.44
C CYS A 136 8.49 -12.90 12.42
N ILE A 137 8.18 -11.62 12.27
CA ILE A 137 7.24 -11.13 11.26
C ILE A 137 7.75 -11.43 9.83
N ALA A 138 9.03 -11.17 9.55
CA ALA A 138 9.61 -11.48 8.26
C ALA A 138 9.50 -12.98 7.92
N GLN A 139 9.71 -13.86 8.90
CA GLN A 139 9.55 -15.30 8.74
C GLN A 139 8.09 -15.70 8.48
N ALA A 140 7.13 -15.09 9.19
CA ALA A 140 5.70 -15.33 8.96
C ALA A 140 5.27 -14.93 7.54
N LEU A 141 5.75 -13.78 7.04
CA LEU A 141 5.48 -13.32 5.68
C LEU A 141 6.04 -14.25 4.59
N LEU A 142 7.17 -14.92 4.85
CA LEU A 142 7.73 -15.91 3.93
C LEU A 142 6.89 -17.19 3.88
N GLY A 143 6.30 -17.58 5.01
CA GLY A 143 5.43 -18.76 5.11
C GLY A 143 4.01 -18.52 4.64
N ASN A 144 3.50 -17.28 4.73
CA ASN A 144 2.16 -16.92 4.31
C ASN A 144 2.13 -15.81 3.26
N VAL A 145 1.90 -16.22 2.00
CA VAL A 145 1.78 -15.28 0.87
C VAL A 145 0.48 -14.48 0.86
N GLN A 146 -0.52 -14.82 1.69
CA GLN A 146 -1.77 -14.06 1.80
C GLN A 146 -1.56 -12.71 2.49
N ILE A 147 -0.56 -12.59 3.36
CA ILE A 147 -0.29 -11.36 4.10
C ILE A 147 0.43 -10.37 3.17
N THR A 148 -0.28 -9.30 2.81
CA THR A 148 0.17 -8.28 1.86
C THR A 148 0.40 -6.91 2.49
N SER A 149 -0.02 -6.70 3.73
CA SER A 149 0.19 -5.44 4.45
C SER A 149 0.51 -5.68 5.92
N ILE A 150 1.56 -5.01 6.40
CA ILE A 150 1.93 -4.99 7.82
C ILE A 150 2.28 -3.56 8.24
N TRP A 151 1.71 -3.14 9.36
CA TRP A 151 1.94 -1.83 9.96
C TRP A 151 2.82 -1.91 11.20
N LEU A 152 3.89 -1.10 11.19
CA LEU A 152 5.04 -1.20 12.10
C LEU A 152 5.42 0.16 12.73
N TYR A 153 4.64 1.22 12.53
CA TYR A 153 5.03 2.55 13.04
C TYR A 153 5.19 2.56 14.56
N GLN A 154 6.15 3.35 15.04
CA GLN A 154 6.48 3.43 16.47
C GLN A 154 6.73 2.06 17.13
N THR A 155 7.42 1.19 16.41
CA THR A 155 8.12 0.02 16.97
C THR A 155 9.62 0.31 17.04
N ALA A 156 10.37 -0.48 17.82
CA ALA A 156 11.84 -0.45 17.83
C ALA A 156 12.47 -1.35 16.75
N ILE A 157 11.71 -1.74 15.71
CA ILE A 157 12.23 -2.52 14.59
C ILE A 157 13.20 -1.64 13.79
N PRO A 158 14.45 -2.09 13.55
CA PRO A 158 15.41 -1.29 12.79
C PRO A 158 14.92 -1.02 11.35
N PRO A 159 15.20 0.17 10.79
CA PRO A 159 14.70 0.54 9.45
C PRO A 159 15.05 -0.45 8.33
N SER A 160 16.22 -1.08 8.40
CA SER A 160 16.64 -2.11 7.44
C SER A 160 15.74 -3.34 7.45
N VAL A 161 15.29 -3.76 8.64
CA VAL A 161 14.38 -4.91 8.81
C VAL A 161 13.00 -4.56 8.31
N ALA A 162 12.47 -3.40 8.71
CA ALA A 162 11.16 -2.93 8.24
C ALA A 162 11.12 -2.77 6.72
N GLN A 163 12.20 -2.30 6.09
CA GLN A 163 12.31 -2.25 4.63
C GLN A 163 12.31 -3.66 3.99
N GLY A 164 12.93 -4.65 4.64
CA GLY A 164 12.87 -6.05 4.20
C GLY A 164 11.46 -6.64 4.32
N ILE A 165 10.76 -6.36 5.43
CA ILE A 165 9.36 -6.73 5.64
C ILE A 165 8.49 -6.12 4.53
N PHE A 166 8.62 -4.82 4.28
CA PHE A 166 7.91 -4.14 3.19
C PHE A 166 8.17 -4.81 1.83
N GLN A 167 9.42 -5.06 1.47
CA GLN A 167 9.73 -5.74 0.21
C GLN A 167 9.10 -7.14 0.12
N GLN A 168 9.04 -7.87 1.23
CA GLN A 168 8.38 -9.18 1.27
C GLN A 168 6.86 -9.05 1.11
N THR A 169 6.21 -8.09 1.78
CA THR A 169 4.77 -7.82 1.57
C THR A 169 4.46 -7.47 0.11
N ARG A 170 5.36 -6.75 -0.57
CA ARG A 170 5.21 -6.47 -2.00
C ARG A 170 5.31 -7.72 -2.85
N ARG A 171 6.27 -8.61 -2.58
CA ARG A 171 6.38 -9.91 -3.26
C ARG A 171 5.12 -10.75 -3.06
N ASN A 172 4.59 -10.79 -1.84
CA ASN A 172 3.35 -11.50 -1.51
C ASN A 172 2.17 -10.92 -2.29
N ALA A 173 2.05 -9.59 -2.37
CA ALA A 173 1.00 -8.94 -3.15
C ALA A 173 1.08 -9.26 -4.65
N VAL A 174 2.29 -9.29 -5.25
CA VAL A 174 2.46 -9.74 -6.65
C VAL A 174 2.06 -11.20 -6.80
N ALA A 175 2.48 -12.08 -5.88
CA ALA A 175 2.12 -13.50 -5.91
C ALA A 175 0.60 -13.70 -5.83
N MET A 176 -0.08 -12.96 -4.95
CA MET A 176 -1.53 -12.97 -4.80
C MET A 176 -2.25 -12.45 -6.04
N PHE A 177 -1.77 -11.35 -6.62
CA PHE A 177 -2.30 -10.80 -7.87
C PHE A 177 -2.24 -11.84 -8.99
N VAL A 178 -1.10 -12.51 -9.17
CA VAL A 178 -0.93 -13.56 -10.17
C VAL A 178 -1.80 -14.78 -9.86
N ALA A 179 -1.86 -15.24 -8.61
CA ALA A 179 -2.66 -16.39 -8.19
C ALA A 179 -4.16 -16.19 -8.42
N GLN A 180 -4.64 -14.94 -8.33
CA GLN A 180 -6.04 -14.57 -8.61
C GLN A 180 -6.32 -14.34 -10.11
N GLY A 181 -5.35 -14.60 -10.99
CA GLY A 181 -5.50 -14.36 -12.44
C GLY A 181 -5.48 -12.88 -12.81
N GLY A 182 -4.87 -12.04 -11.97
CA GLY A 182 -4.77 -10.60 -12.19
C GLY A 182 -4.07 -10.28 -13.50
N CYS A 183 -4.66 -9.35 -14.26
CA CYS A 183 -4.13 -8.85 -15.52
C CYS A 183 -4.19 -7.34 -15.56
N ARG A 184 -3.46 -6.72 -16.51
CA ARG A 184 -3.57 -5.28 -16.77
C ARG A 184 -5.04 -4.94 -17.09
N ASN A 185 -5.63 -4.05 -16.30
CA ASN A 185 -7.02 -3.61 -16.42
C ASN A 185 -7.09 -2.08 -16.43
N PRO A 186 -6.76 -1.44 -17.57
CA PRO A 186 -6.72 0.01 -17.66
C PRO A 186 -8.14 0.62 -17.61
N GLY A 187 -8.28 1.80 -17.01
CA GLY A 187 -9.54 2.54 -17.07
C GLY A 187 -9.89 3.09 -18.47
N ASP A 188 -11.15 3.43 -18.66
CA ASP A 188 -11.75 3.93 -19.92
C ASP A 188 -12.26 5.38 -19.81
N HIS A 189 -12.02 6.05 -18.69
CA HIS A 189 -12.40 7.44 -18.47
C HIS A 189 -11.86 8.39 -19.56
N ALA A 190 -12.64 9.42 -19.90
CA ALA A 190 -12.29 10.35 -20.97
C ALA A 190 -10.90 10.99 -20.78
N GLN A 191 -10.51 11.32 -19.55
CA GLN A 191 -9.19 11.90 -19.27
C GLN A 191 -8.04 10.92 -19.53
N LEU A 192 -8.24 9.61 -19.30
CA LEU A 192 -7.25 8.57 -19.63
C LEU A 192 -7.06 8.45 -21.15
N ILE A 193 -8.16 8.50 -21.89
CA ILE A 193 -8.13 8.46 -23.36
C ILE A 193 -7.34 9.65 -23.91
N LYS A 194 -7.54 10.86 -23.35
CA LYS A 194 -6.79 12.06 -23.71
C LYS A 194 -5.31 11.93 -23.40
N LEU A 195 -4.95 11.44 -22.20
CA LEU A 195 -3.56 11.22 -21.81
C LEU A 195 -2.85 10.25 -22.77
N ARG A 196 -3.51 9.14 -23.11
CA ARG A 196 -2.97 8.14 -24.06
C ARG A 196 -2.87 8.68 -25.49
N ALA A 197 -3.79 9.55 -25.92
CA ALA A 197 -3.70 10.22 -27.23
C ALA A 197 -2.49 11.15 -27.29
N ILE A 198 -2.25 11.94 -26.23
CA ILE A 198 -1.07 12.79 -26.13
C ILE A 198 0.22 11.97 -26.05
N GLN A 199 0.21 10.81 -25.40
CA GLN A 199 1.35 9.91 -25.40
C GLN A 199 1.74 9.48 -26.80
N ARG A 200 0.78 9.06 -27.63
CA ARG A 200 1.02 8.69 -29.03
C ARG A 200 1.58 9.86 -29.83
N PHE A 201 1.10 11.08 -29.58
CA PHE A 201 1.62 12.28 -30.21
C PHE A 201 3.09 12.54 -29.84
N PHE A 202 3.45 12.41 -28.55
CA PHE A 202 4.83 12.54 -28.11
C PHE A 202 5.73 11.46 -28.73
N GLU A 203 5.28 10.20 -28.73
CA GLU A 203 6.02 9.07 -29.30
C GLU A 203 6.28 9.23 -30.81
N ALA A 204 5.40 9.93 -31.53
CA ALA A 204 5.60 10.26 -32.94
C ALA A 204 6.64 11.36 -33.19
N MET A 205 6.91 12.22 -32.19
CA MET A 205 7.87 13.33 -32.28
C MET A 205 9.24 13.01 -31.69
N GLN A 206 9.33 12.02 -30.81
CA GLN A 206 10.57 11.74 -30.07
C GLN A 206 11.69 11.25 -30.99
N GLY A 207 12.92 11.67 -30.69
CA GLY A 207 14.13 11.14 -31.34
C GLY A 207 14.54 9.78 -30.78
N GLU A 208 15.69 9.27 -31.24
CA GLU A 208 16.26 8.00 -30.76
C GLU A 208 16.55 7.99 -29.24
N ASP A 209 16.83 9.16 -28.67
CA ASP A 209 17.04 9.35 -27.23
C ASP A 209 15.73 9.49 -26.42
N ARG A 210 14.56 9.29 -27.07
CA ARG A 210 13.23 9.37 -26.46
C ARG A 210 12.90 10.72 -25.83
N CYS A 211 13.53 11.76 -26.34
CA CYS A 211 13.27 13.14 -25.95
C CYS A 211 12.83 13.96 -27.17
N ILE A 212 12.16 15.06 -26.90
CA ILE A 212 11.88 16.12 -27.88
C ILE A 212 12.66 17.39 -27.51
N ALA A 213 12.84 18.27 -28.49
CA ALA A 213 13.37 19.61 -28.22
C ALA A 213 12.34 20.43 -27.42
N LYS A 214 12.82 21.32 -26.56
CA LYS A 214 11.99 22.25 -25.78
C LYS A 214 10.96 23.02 -26.64
N ASP A 215 11.35 23.44 -27.85
CA ASP A 215 10.46 24.17 -28.77
C ASP A 215 9.23 23.35 -29.21
N ALA A 216 9.33 22.02 -29.17
CA ALA A 216 8.22 21.13 -29.52
C ALA A 216 7.14 21.05 -28.42
N LEU A 217 7.37 21.60 -27.22
CA LEU A 217 6.34 21.72 -26.17
C LEU A 217 5.13 22.50 -26.66
N GLU A 218 5.34 23.54 -27.47
CA GLU A 218 4.26 24.35 -28.05
C GLU A 218 3.31 23.47 -28.88
N SER A 219 3.87 22.56 -29.68
CA SER A 219 3.09 21.61 -30.47
C SER A 219 2.29 20.64 -29.58
N GLY A 220 2.87 20.25 -28.43
CA GLY A 220 2.17 19.46 -27.41
C GLY A 220 0.93 20.15 -26.83
N PHE A 221 1.04 21.44 -26.51
CA PHE A 221 -0.11 22.21 -26.03
C PHE A 221 -1.19 22.38 -27.10
N LYS A 222 -0.80 22.64 -28.35
CA LYS A 222 -1.74 22.73 -29.47
C LYS A 222 -2.52 21.42 -29.63
N GLU A 223 -1.82 20.29 -29.56
CA GLU A 223 -2.46 18.98 -29.64
C GLU A 223 -3.35 18.71 -28.43
N ARG A 224 -2.95 19.10 -27.20
CA ARG A 224 -3.83 19.02 -26.02
C ARG A 224 -5.13 19.79 -26.22
N LEU A 225 -5.06 21.05 -26.66
CA LEU A 225 -6.24 21.89 -26.91
C LEU A 225 -7.14 21.29 -27.98
N ARG A 226 -6.55 20.77 -29.06
CA ARG A 226 -7.26 20.07 -30.13
C ARG A 226 -8.00 18.84 -29.61
N ILE A 227 -7.35 18.02 -28.79
CA ILE A 227 -7.96 16.83 -28.16
C ILE A 227 -9.08 17.22 -27.19
N GLU A 228 -8.94 18.35 -26.49
CA GLU A 228 -9.98 18.89 -25.60
C GLU A 228 -11.14 19.56 -26.35
N GLY A 229 -11.06 19.69 -27.68
CA GLY A 229 -12.08 20.37 -28.49
C GLY A 229 -12.15 21.88 -28.23
N LYS A 230 -11.07 22.48 -27.70
CA LYS A 230 -10.97 23.92 -27.48
C LYS A 230 -10.52 24.63 -28.75
N ASP A 231 -11.10 25.79 -29.04
CA ASP A 231 -10.79 26.56 -30.24
C ASP A 231 -9.33 27.04 -30.21
N LEU A 232 -8.57 26.68 -31.25
CA LEU A 232 -7.18 27.08 -31.43
C LEU A 232 -7.04 28.60 -31.62
N THR A 233 -8.13 29.28 -31.98
CA THR A 233 -8.17 30.73 -32.23
C THR A 233 -8.42 31.57 -30.96
N ALA A 234 -8.85 30.95 -29.86
CA ALA A 234 -9.12 31.66 -28.58
C ALA A 234 -7.84 31.93 -27.76
N TYR A 235 -6.72 31.32 -28.14
CA TYR A 235 -5.41 31.57 -27.58
C TYR A 235 -4.46 31.90 -28.73
N ASP A 236 -4.44 33.17 -29.17
CA ASP A 236 -3.21 33.69 -29.74
C ASP A 236 -2.11 33.41 -28.70
N TYR A 237 -1.19 32.51 -29.02
CA TYR A 237 -0.08 32.13 -28.16
C TYR A 237 0.80 33.37 -27.97
N THR A 238 0.46 34.17 -26.97
CA THR A 238 1.14 35.41 -26.65
C THR A 238 2.56 35.11 -26.19
N ALA A 239 3.45 36.11 -26.33
CA ALA A 239 4.77 36.06 -25.69
C ALA A 239 4.67 35.71 -24.19
N ASP A 240 3.55 36.07 -23.55
CA ASP A 240 3.25 35.76 -22.16
C ASP A 240 3.07 34.27 -21.89
N PHE A 241 2.48 33.49 -22.82
CA PHE A 241 2.39 32.04 -22.67
C PHE A 241 3.78 31.40 -22.71
N MET A 242 4.62 31.78 -23.67
CA MET A 242 5.98 31.25 -23.78
C MET A 242 6.85 31.70 -22.61
N ALA A 243 6.65 32.92 -22.09
CA ALA A 243 7.28 33.37 -20.85
C ALA A 243 6.85 32.49 -19.66
N SER A 244 5.53 32.25 -19.50
CA SER A 244 5.00 31.36 -18.46
C SER A 244 5.50 29.91 -18.59
N LEU A 245 5.66 29.40 -19.80
CA LEU A 245 6.21 28.07 -20.03
C LEU A 245 7.69 28.02 -19.63
N ASN A 246 8.47 29.04 -19.99
CA ASN A 246 9.87 29.15 -19.59
C ASN A 246 10.04 29.26 -18.07
N GLU A 247 9.12 29.92 -17.36
CA GLU A 247 9.09 29.96 -15.88
C GLU A 247 8.88 28.58 -15.23
N ARG A 248 8.34 27.60 -15.98
CA ARG A 248 8.20 26.21 -15.51
C ARG A 248 9.50 25.40 -15.59
N GLU A 249 10.59 26.05 -16.01
CA GLU A 249 11.94 25.50 -16.11
C GLU A 249 11.99 24.19 -16.92
N PRO A 250 11.47 24.18 -18.17
CA PRO A 250 11.51 23.00 -19.01
C PRO A 250 12.97 22.65 -19.36
N PRO A 251 13.35 21.37 -19.32
CA PRO A 251 14.68 20.94 -19.76
C PRO A 251 14.86 21.15 -21.26
N GLU A 252 16.10 21.32 -21.71
CA GLU A 252 16.42 21.47 -23.15
C GLU A 252 16.02 20.24 -23.98
N ARG A 253 16.24 19.05 -23.41
CA ARG A 253 15.73 17.77 -23.90
C ARG A 253 14.57 17.35 -23.00
N VAL A 254 13.37 17.32 -23.55
CA VAL A 254 12.14 17.01 -22.81
C VAL A 254 11.80 15.54 -22.97
N SER A 255 11.92 14.77 -21.88
CA SER A 255 11.45 13.39 -21.81
C SER A 255 9.92 13.32 -21.72
N TRP A 256 9.34 12.13 -21.90
CA TRP A 256 7.91 11.90 -21.72
C TRP A 256 7.41 12.36 -20.34
N ASP A 257 8.18 12.09 -19.27
CA ASP A 257 7.83 12.49 -17.90
C ASP A 257 7.72 14.03 -17.78
N ALA A 258 8.71 14.75 -18.33
CA ALA A 258 8.70 16.20 -18.35
C ALA A 258 7.56 16.75 -19.22
N PHE A 259 7.30 16.10 -20.35
CA PHE A 259 6.26 16.49 -21.28
C PHE A 259 4.87 16.38 -20.65
N ILE A 260 4.52 15.25 -20.01
CA ILE A 260 3.25 15.12 -19.29
C ILE A 260 3.13 16.22 -18.25
N VAL A 261 4.15 16.41 -17.41
CA VAL A 261 4.10 17.39 -16.32
C VAL A 261 3.86 18.80 -16.84
N LEU A 262 4.56 19.19 -17.90
CA LEU A 262 4.51 20.55 -18.43
C LEU A 262 3.24 20.82 -19.25
N VAL A 263 2.82 19.85 -20.07
CA VAL A 263 1.70 20.00 -21.02
C VAL A 263 0.36 19.69 -20.38
N MET A 264 0.28 18.62 -19.58
CA MET A 264 -0.98 18.14 -19.00
C MET A 264 -1.32 18.79 -17.66
N LEU A 265 -0.32 19.24 -16.89
CA LEU A 265 -0.55 19.80 -15.56
C LEU A 265 -0.36 21.31 -15.62
N GLU A 266 -1.43 22.06 -15.38
CA GLU A 266 -1.40 23.50 -15.60
C GLU A 266 -0.60 24.24 -14.52
N GLY A 267 0.37 25.04 -14.98
CA GLY A 267 1.17 25.95 -14.16
C GLY A 267 2.19 25.29 -13.24
N VAL A 268 2.44 23.98 -13.37
CA VAL A 268 3.34 23.25 -12.46
C VAL A 268 4.78 23.31 -12.98
N LYS A 269 5.74 23.56 -12.09
CA LYS A 269 7.17 23.45 -12.41
C LYS A 269 7.56 21.98 -12.54
N TYR A 270 8.46 21.67 -13.48
CA TYR A 270 9.01 20.32 -13.59
C TYR A 270 10.07 20.06 -12.51
N SER A 271 10.04 18.87 -11.91
CA SER A 271 11.02 18.44 -10.91
C SER A 271 11.45 17.01 -11.20
N SER A 272 12.67 16.84 -11.71
CA SER A 272 13.26 15.52 -11.97
C SER A 272 13.45 14.71 -10.69
N THR A 273 13.70 15.37 -9.56
CA THR A 273 13.82 14.75 -8.24
C THR A 273 12.50 14.16 -7.77
N LEU A 274 11.39 14.90 -7.93
CA LEU A 274 10.05 14.43 -7.62
C LEU A 274 9.65 13.25 -8.52
N VAL A 275 9.86 13.38 -9.83
CA VAL A 275 9.59 12.28 -10.79
C VAL A 275 10.39 11.03 -10.41
N SER A 276 11.67 11.18 -10.05
CA SER A 276 12.51 10.05 -9.64
C SER A 276 12.01 9.39 -8.34
N ALA A 277 11.54 10.19 -7.37
CA ALA A 277 10.95 9.68 -6.14
C ALA A 277 9.63 8.92 -6.39
N LEU A 278 8.74 9.50 -7.20
CA LEU A 278 7.50 8.85 -7.62
C LEU A 278 7.77 7.56 -8.38
N ARG A 279 8.79 7.55 -9.25
CA ARG A 279 9.17 6.36 -10.02
C ARG A 279 9.68 5.24 -9.14
N LYS A 280 10.47 5.58 -8.10
CA LYS A 280 10.92 4.59 -7.12
C LYS A 280 9.72 3.92 -6.44
N VAL A 281 8.73 4.70 -5.99
CA VAL A 281 7.52 4.14 -5.35
C VAL A 281 6.68 3.34 -6.34
N PHE A 282 6.49 3.82 -7.57
CA PHE A 282 5.80 3.06 -8.61
C PHE A 282 6.41 1.67 -8.81
N LEU A 283 7.74 1.58 -8.87
CA LEU A 283 8.45 0.30 -9.04
C LEU A 283 8.39 -0.60 -7.79
N GLU A 284 8.24 -0.04 -6.60
CA GLU A 284 8.00 -0.81 -5.37
C GLU A 284 6.60 -1.46 -5.37
N PHE A 285 5.63 -0.84 -6.02
CA PHE A 285 4.23 -1.31 -6.10
C PHE A 285 3.87 -2.00 -7.42
N ASP A 286 4.79 -2.09 -8.37
CA ASP A 286 4.60 -2.74 -9.66
C ASP A 286 4.22 -4.22 -9.48
N VAL A 287 3.05 -4.59 -10.02
CA VAL A 287 2.52 -5.96 -9.99
C VAL A 287 2.80 -6.72 -11.29
N CYS A 288 3.52 -6.13 -12.24
CA CYS A 288 3.92 -6.81 -13.47
C CYS A 288 4.96 -7.91 -13.18
N TYR A 289 4.55 -9.16 -13.41
CA TYR A 289 5.40 -10.34 -13.24
C TYR A 289 6.22 -10.70 -14.49
N LEU A 290 5.81 -10.20 -15.68
CA LEU A 290 6.51 -10.40 -16.96
C LEU A 290 7.66 -9.39 -17.11
N LYS A 291 8.67 -9.49 -16.24
CA LYS A 291 9.92 -8.72 -16.40
C LYS A 291 10.78 -9.37 -17.47
N ALA A 292 10.33 -9.30 -18.73
CA ALA A 292 11.14 -9.77 -19.86
C ALA A 292 12.30 -8.80 -20.13
N VAL A 293 13.47 -9.42 -20.29
CA VAL A 293 14.85 -8.94 -20.16
C VAL A 293 15.30 -7.74 -21.03
N ASP A 294 14.53 -7.22 -22.00
CA ASP A 294 15.07 -6.23 -22.97
C ASP A 294 14.12 -5.10 -23.41
N ALA A 295 13.14 -4.70 -22.60
CA ALA A 295 12.32 -3.53 -22.92
C ALA A 295 12.78 -2.30 -22.13
N ILE A 296 13.49 -1.40 -22.80
CA ILE A 296 13.82 -0.04 -22.29
C ILE A 296 12.52 0.79 -22.03
N GLY A 297 11.31 0.23 -22.17
CA GLY A 297 10.04 0.84 -21.76
C GLY A 297 9.51 0.16 -20.49
N VAL A 298 9.37 0.93 -19.41
CA VAL A 298 8.75 0.46 -18.16
C VAL A 298 7.26 0.25 -18.39
N ASN A 299 6.87 -0.95 -18.85
CA ASN A 299 5.48 -1.37 -18.95
C ASN A 299 5.06 -2.09 -17.65
N GLY A 300 5.33 -1.45 -16.51
CA GLY A 300 4.79 -1.86 -15.23
C GLY A 300 3.36 -1.31 -15.04
N TYR A 301 2.62 -1.86 -14.10
CA TYR A 301 1.34 -1.30 -13.71
C TYR A 301 1.06 -1.57 -12.23
N VAL A 302 0.29 -0.68 -11.63
CA VAL A 302 -0.03 -0.69 -10.20
C VAL A 302 -1.54 -0.77 -10.02
N GLU A 303 -2.00 -1.55 -9.04
CA GLU A 303 -3.42 -1.64 -8.74
C GLU A 303 -3.91 -0.37 -8.02
N VAL A 304 -5.08 0.13 -8.42
CA VAL A 304 -5.70 1.31 -7.80
C VAL A 304 -6.01 1.07 -6.32
N ARG A 305 -6.34 -0.18 -5.94
CA ARG A 305 -6.55 -0.56 -4.53
C ARG A 305 -5.33 -0.30 -3.63
N SER A 306 -4.12 -0.23 -4.20
CA SER A 306 -2.89 0.07 -3.45
C SER A 306 -2.64 1.56 -3.26
N PHE A 307 -3.52 2.46 -3.71
CA PHE A 307 -3.33 3.90 -3.56
C PHE A 307 -3.20 4.33 -2.10
N ALA A 308 -3.92 3.69 -1.18
CA ALA A 308 -3.77 3.97 0.25
C ALA A 308 -2.35 3.65 0.74
N ASP A 309 -1.81 2.49 0.38
CA ASP A 309 -0.46 2.08 0.75
C ASP A 309 0.61 2.98 0.10
N ILE A 310 0.41 3.37 -1.15
CA ILE A 310 1.29 4.27 -1.89
C ILE A 310 1.30 5.65 -1.26
N TYR A 311 0.13 6.13 -0.84
CA TYR A 311 0.00 7.40 -0.12
C TYR A 311 0.82 7.39 1.15
N VAL A 312 0.66 6.34 1.97
CA VAL A 312 1.46 6.16 3.18
C VAL A 312 2.95 6.08 2.84
N ARG A 313 3.33 5.37 1.78
CA ARG A 313 4.73 5.27 1.34
C ARG A 313 5.34 6.60 0.91
N LEU A 314 4.55 7.48 0.30
CA LEU A 314 5.02 8.78 -0.19
C LEU A 314 5.04 9.86 0.89
N TYR A 315 4.06 9.82 1.79
CA TYR A 315 3.77 10.93 2.69
C TYR A 315 3.92 10.59 4.17
N GLU A 316 4.18 9.33 4.51
CA GLU A 316 4.35 8.87 5.89
C GLU A 316 3.12 9.17 6.76
N GLN A 317 1.93 9.24 6.15
CA GLN A 317 0.66 9.61 6.77
C GLN A 317 -0.47 8.75 6.22
N LYS A 318 -1.46 8.45 7.06
CA LYS A 318 -2.68 7.78 6.63
C LYS A 318 -3.51 8.74 5.76
N PRO A 319 -3.94 8.32 4.57
CA PRO A 319 -4.88 9.12 3.78
C PRO A 319 -6.25 9.16 4.45
N GLU A 320 -6.91 10.30 4.34
CA GLU A 320 -8.36 10.37 4.58
C GLU A 320 -9.11 9.70 3.43
N GLU A 321 -10.36 9.26 3.64
CA GLU A 321 -11.17 8.67 2.56
C GLU A 321 -11.35 9.65 1.39
N GLU A 322 -11.44 10.94 1.67
CA GLU A 322 -11.49 12.02 0.68
C GLU A 322 -10.22 12.08 -0.18
N ASP A 323 -9.05 11.79 0.40
CA ASP A 323 -7.79 11.81 -0.35
C ASP A 323 -7.77 10.70 -1.41
N ILE A 324 -8.20 9.49 -1.06
CA ILE A 324 -8.24 8.36 -2.00
C ILE A 324 -9.31 8.56 -3.05
N THR A 325 -10.48 9.05 -2.64
CA THR A 325 -11.58 9.37 -3.56
C THR A 325 -11.14 10.41 -4.58
N TYR A 326 -10.48 11.48 -4.13
CA TYR A 326 -9.92 12.50 -5.03
C TYR A 326 -8.94 11.91 -6.05
N LEU A 327 -8.00 11.05 -5.62
CA LEU A 327 -7.03 10.42 -6.52
C LEU A 327 -7.70 9.50 -7.55
N GLN A 328 -8.77 8.81 -7.16
CA GLN A 328 -9.57 7.97 -8.04
C GLN A 328 -10.37 8.80 -9.04
N ASP A 329 -11.03 9.87 -8.59
CA ASP A 329 -11.87 10.75 -9.40
C ASP A 329 -11.09 11.50 -10.49
N LEU A 330 -9.81 11.82 -10.25
CA LEU A 330 -8.95 12.49 -11.24
C LEU A 330 -8.95 11.80 -12.61
N LEU A 331 -9.01 10.45 -12.62
CA LEU A 331 -9.01 9.63 -13.82
C LEU A 331 -10.20 8.66 -13.86
N GLY A 332 -11.24 8.84 -13.04
CA GLY A 332 -12.42 7.98 -12.99
C GLY A 332 -12.11 6.51 -12.72
N LEU A 333 -11.20 6.26 -11.78
CA LEU A 333 -10.64 4.94 -11.49
C LEU A 333 -11.42 4.20 -10.40
N THR A 334 -11.41 2.88 -10.46
CA THR A 334 -11.99 1.97 -9.45
C THR A 334 -10.94 1.01 -8.91
N ASN A 335 -11.15 0.46 -7.72
CA ASN A 335 -10.18 -0.44 -7.05
C ASN A 335 -9.78 -1.68 -7.87
N GLY A 336 -10.61 -2.13 -8.81
CA GLY A 336 -10.32 -3.27 -9.69
C GLY A 336 -9.47 -2.93 -10.93
N GLN A 337 -9.15 -1.66 -11.14
CA GLN A 337 -8.35 -1.20 -12.28
C GLN A 337 -6.87 -1.09 -11.92
N THR A 338 -6.05 -1.00 -12.96
CA THR A 338 -4.61 -0.82 -12.89
C THR A 338 -4.21 0.44 -13.63
N VAL A 339 -3.23 1.17 -13.10
CA VAL A 339 -2.65 2.35 -13.74
C VAL A 339 -1.23 2.09 -14.23
N ASP A 340 -0.89 2.59 -15.40
CA ASP A 340 0.49 2.62 -15.88
C ASP A 340 1.28 3.81 -15.33
N TRP A 341 2.56 3.92 -15.71
CA TRP A 341 3.43 4.99 -15.23
C TRP A 341 2.93 6.39 -15.62
N SER A 342 2.41 6.57 -16.83
CA SER A 342 1.91 7.87 -17.30
C SER A 342 0.72 8.33 -16.46
N GLU A 343 -0.21 7.42 -16.23
CA GLU A 343 -1.43 7.63 -15.45
C GLU A 343 -1.09 7.86 -13.97
N PHE A 344 -0.17 7.06 -13.42
CA PHE A 344 0.35 7.24 -12.08
C PHE A 344 1.01 8.62 -11.90
N LEU A 345 1.91 9.00 -12.81
CA LEU A 345 2.60 10.28 -12.73
C LEU A 345 1.59 11.44 -12.78
N TYR A 346 0.58 11.37 -13.65
CA TYR A 346 -0.47 12.38 -13.74
C TYR A 346 -1.21 12.57 -12.40
N ILE A 347 -1.64 11.47 -11.76
CA ILE A 347 -2.37 11.46 -10.48
C ILE A 347 -1.50 12.04 -9.35
N TRP A 348 -0.30 11.48 -9.18
CA TRP A 348 0.50 11.74 -7.98
C TRP A 348 1.31 13.04 -8.07
N TYR A 349 1.51 13.59 -9.27
CA TYR A 349 2.14 14.90 -9.46
C TYR A 349 1.16 16.07 -9.27
N HIS A 350 -0.15 15.86 -9.50
CA HIS A 350 -1.20 16.88 -9.34
C HIS A 350 -1.29 17.45 -7.91
N ARG A 351 -0.83 16.71 -6.91
CA ARG A 351 -0.77 17.16 -5.52
C ARG A 351 0.37 18.16 -5.32
N ARG A 352 0.13 19.43 -5.67
CA ARG A 352 1.09 20.53 -5.46
C ARG A 352 1.39 20.73 -3.98
N LEU A 353 2.62 20.44 -3.57
CA LEU A 353 3.50 21.34 -2.82
C LEU A 353 3.14 22.84 -2.92
N GLN A 354 2.55 23.43 -1.87
CA GLN A 354 2.74 24.86 -1.59
C GLN A 354 3.55 25.00 -0.30
N ALA A 355 4.81 25.40 -0.42
CA ALA A 355 5.61 25.76 0.75
C ALA A 355 5.00 27.01 1.41
N GLY A 356 4.54 26.87 2.66
CA GLY A 356 4.36 28.01 3.56
C GLY A 356 3.00 28.73 3.58
N LYS A 357 1.91 28.15 3.07
CA LYS A 357 0.54 28.69 3.33
C LYS A 357 -0.37 27.60 3.88
N ARG A 358 -0.82 27.78 5.12
CA ARG A 358 -1.87 26.97 5.76
C ARG A 358 -3.23 27.41 5.24
N SER A 359 -3.88 26.59 4.44
CA SER A 359 -5.35 26.54 4.35
C SER A 359 -5.79 25.08 4.37
N VAL A 360 -7.00 24.84 4.87
CA VAL A 360 -7.67 23.53 4.93
C VAL A 360 -7.52 22.82 3.58
N GLY A 361 -6.94 21.61 3.56
CA GLY A 361 -6.55 20.89 2.33
C GLY A 361 -5.04 20.76 2.16
N SER A 362 -4.46 19.75 2.81
CA SER A 362 -3.03 19.54 3.02
C SER A 362 -2.24 19.30 1.72
N THR A 363 -1.27 20.17 1.42
CA THR A 363 -0.27 19.94 0.36
C THR A 363 0.94 19.19 0.91
N LEU A 364 0.99 17.86 0.73
CA LEU A 364 2.13 17.04 1.16
C LEU A 364 3.20 16.98 0.06
N THR A 365 4.43 17.28 0.47
CA THR A 365 5.64 17.13 -0.33
C THR A 365 6.16 15.71 -0.11
N PRO A 366 6.44 14.90 -1.15
CA PRO A 366 7.16 13.65 -0.92
C PRO A 366 8.57 13.99 -0.42
N LEU A 367 8.91 13.45 0.76
CA LEU A 367 10.11 13.83 1.51
C LEU A 367 11.38 13.42 0.75
N SER A 368 12.36 14.32 0.74
CA SER A 368 13.67 14.17 0.06
C SER A 368 14.59 13.11 0.68
N ARG A 369 14.13 12.39 1.72
CA ARG A 369 14.85 11.32 2.40
C ARG A 369 13.90 10.14 2.60
N THR A 370 14.15 9.02 1.92
CA THR A 370 13.54 7.72 2.24
C THR A 370 14.12 7.17 3.53
N THR A 371 13.91 7.85 4.66
CA THR A 371 14.51 7.45 5.93
C THR A 371 13.67 7.80 7.15
N PHE A 372 12.34 7.76 7.08
CA PHE A 372 11.54 7.61 8.29
C PHE A 372 10.36 6.68 8.01
N LEU A 373 10.33 5.54 8.71
CA LEU A 373 9.25 4.57 8.61
C LEU A 373 8.14 5.00 9.56
N TRP A 374 7.09 5.58 9.00
CA TRP A 374 5.78 5.66 9.64
C TRP A 374 4.81 4.86 8.79
N HIS A 375 4.48 3.65 9.24
CA HIS A 375 3.44 2.83 8.65
C HIS A 375 2.37 2.51 9.70
N TYR A 376 1.31 3.33 9.72
CA TYR A 376 -0.01 3.10 10.36
C TYR A 376 -0.87 2.15 9.58
#